data_AF-A0A4S4NIW1-F1
#
_entry.id   AF-A0A4S4NIW1-F1
#
_cell.length_a   1.000
_cell.length_b   1.000
_cell.length_c   1.000
_cell.angle_alpha   90.00
_cell.angle_beta   90.00
_cell.angle_gamma   90.00
#
_symmetry.space_group_name_H-M   'P 1'
#
loop_
_entity.id
_entity.type
_entity.pdbx_description
1 polymer ?
#
loop_
_entity_poly.entity_id
_entity_poly.type
_entity_poly.pdbx_seq_one_letter_code
_entity_poly.pdbx_strand_id
1 'polypeptide(L)'
;MLLLDRLFSLARLRWRRLVGPLPPTVVNTGGADRVFQVLDLLFVFDLYEALTNWLTPGLRRLSTREIRLLRPIFGESVPYQRIRIDERAHLGPRRYRFLYVSFHTINGWGPCSDPTLVHEVVHVWQYVHFGAIYIPRALAAQRTAAGYDYGGPSGLQAARSLEDFNYEQMADVIEDAFRLANGYPAQWIGGRTAEALPNYYRFMYDLRARVLPAAYR
;
A
#
# COMPACT_ATOMS: atom_id res chain seq x y z
N MET A 1 -0.67 21.59 -21.64
CA MET A 1 -2.09 21.25 -21.40
C MET A 1 -2.25 19.96 -20.57
N LEU A 2 -1.35 19.65 -19.61
CA LEU A 2 -1.29 18.33 -18.95
C LEU A 2 -1.23 18.37 -17.41
N LEU A 3 -0.67 19.44 -16.82
CA LEU A 3 -0.52 19.55 -15.36
C LEU A 3 -1.78 20.07 -14.67
N LEU A 4 -2.38 21.14 -15.20
CA LEU A 4 -3.60 21.73 -14.67
C LEU A 4 -4.75 20.72 -14.65
N ASP A 5 -4.99 20.01 -15.75
CA ASP A 5 -6.04 18.99 -15.83
C ASP A 5 -5.84 17.85 -14.81
N ARG A 6 -4.58 17.48 -14.56
CA ARG A 6 -4.24 16.48 -13.53
C ARG A 6 -4.51 17.01 -12.12
N LEU A 7 -4.14 18.26 -11.83
CA LEU A 7 -4.44 18.90 -10.55
C LEU A 7 -5.97 19.00 -10.32
N PHE A 8 -6.72 19.41 -11.34
CA PHE A 8 -8.19 19.43 -11.27
C PHE A 8 -8.78 18.03 -11.04
N SER A 9 -8.27 17.01 -11.73
CA SER A 9 -8.71 15.62 -11.56
C SER A 9 -8.43 15.11 -10.13
N LEU A 10 -7.25 15.39 -9.59
CA LEU A 10 -6.89 15.05 -8.20
C LEU A 10 -7.75 15.79 -7.18
N ALA A 11 -7.93 17.11 -7.35
CA ALA A 11 -8.77 17.91 -6.47
C ALA A 11 -10.22 17.39 -6.44
N ARG A 12 -10.77 17.06 -7.62
CA ARG A 12 -12.12 16.47 -7.74
C ARG A 12 -12.22 15.12 -7.05
N LEU A 13 -11.22 14.24 -7.20
CA LEU A 13 -11.18 12.94 -6.54
C LEU A 13 -11.12 13.08 -5.01
N ARG A 14 -10.23 13.94 -4.51
CA ARG A 14 -10.02 14.18 -3.08
C ARG A 14 -11.22 14.86 -2.44
N TRP A 15 -11.84 15.81 -3.13
CA TRP A 15 -13.09 16.44 -2.70
C TRP A 15 -14.19 15.39 -2.53
N ARG A 16 -14.37 14.50 -3.51
CA ARG A 16 -15.35 13.39 -3.42
C ARG A 16 -15.09 12.47 -2.23
N ARG A 17 -13.83 12.16 -1.93
CA ARG A 17 -13.44 11.36 -0.75
C ARG A 17 -13.75 12.08 0.56
N LEU A 18 -13.50 13.39 0.63
CA LEU A 18 -13.75 14.21 1.81
C LEU A 18 -15.25 14.32 2.12
N VAL A 19 -16.09 14.61 1.11
CA VAL A 19 -17.54 14.74 1.32
C VAL A 19 -18.28 13.40 1.39
N GLY A 20 -17.65 12.33 0.90
CA GLY A 20 -18.19 10.97 0.94
C GLY A 20 -18.06 10.29 2.31
N PRO A 21 -18.66 9.09 2.44
CA PRO A 21 -18.42 8.23 3.59
C PRO A 21 -16.96 7.78 3.62
N LEU A 22 -16.42 7.60 4.84
CA LEU A 22 -15.10 7.00 5.01
C LEU A 22 -15.16 5.52 4.56
N PRO A 23 -14.09 5.00 3.94
CA PRO A 23 -13.98 3.57 3.70
C PRO A 23 -14.06 2.78 5.01
N PRO A 24 -14.55 1.52 4.98
CA PRO A 24 -14.60 0.67 6.17
C PRO A 24 -13.22 0.54 6.81
N THR A 25 -13.18 0.34 8.12
CA THR A 25 -11.96 0.15 8.90
C THR A 25 -12.28 -0.68 10.14
N VAL A 26 -11.37 -1.58 10.48
CA VAL A 26 -11.41 -2.34 11.74
C VAL A 26 -10.55 -1.69 12.84
N VAL A 27 -9.90 -0.57 12.54
CA VAL A 27 -9.10 0.22 13.49
C VAL A 27 -9.75 1.58 13.73
N ASN A 28 -9.64 2.09 14.96
CA ASN A 28 -10.12 3.42 15.32
C ASN A 28 -8.99 4.45 15.19
N THR A 29 -9.15 5.38 14.25
CA THR A 29 -8.22 6.50 14.02
C THR A 29 -8.75 7.83 14.57
N GLY A 30 -9.90 7.83 15.25
CA GLY A 30 -10.58 9.04 15.73
C GLY A 30 -10.84 10.02 14.58
N GLY A 31 -10.42 11.28 14.75
CA GLY A 31 -10.55 12.31 13.72
C GLY A 31 -9.43 12.32 12.65
N ALA A 32 -8.40 11.47 12.78
CA ALA A 32 -7.21 11.55 11.94
C ALA A 32 -7.52 11.33 10.45
N ASP A 33 -8.45 10.44 10.11
CA ASP A 33 -8.86 10.21 8.72
C ASP A 33 -9.33 11.51 8.05
N ARG A 34 -10.16 12.32 8.73
CA ARG A 34 -10.68 13.58 8.20
C ARG A 34 -9.58 14.63 8.07
N VAL A 35 -8.67 14.71 9.04
CA VAL A 35 -7.50 15.59 8.96
C VAL A 35 -6.65 15.25 7.73
N PHE A 36 -6.34 13.97 7.53
CA PHE A 36 -5.57 13.52 6.36
C PHE A 36 -6.30 13.77 5.05
N GLN A 37 -7.63 13.61 4.97
CA GLN A 37 -8.39 13.97 3.78
C GLN A 37 -8.31 15.47 3.44
N VAL A 38 -8.39 16.34 4.46
CA VAL A 38 -8.25 17.79 4.27
C VAL A 38 -6.85 18.15 3.80
N LEU A 39 -5.81 17.59 4.43
CA LEU A 39 -4.41 17.83 4.04
C LEU A 39 -4.11 17.31 2.62
N ASP A 40 -4.65 16.15 2.25
CA ASP A 40 -4.54 15.57 0.91
C ASP A 40 -5.25 16.49 -0.12
N LEU A 41 -6.47 16.98 0.18
CA LEU A 41 -7.19 17.94 -0.66
C LEU A 41 -6.42 19.24 -0.88
N LEU A 42 -5.71 19.72 0.13
CA LEU A 42 -4.86 20.91 0.07
C LEU A 42 -3.49 20.66 -0.58
N PHE A 43 -3.25 19.46 -1.13
CA PHE A 43 -2.00 19.06 -1.78
C PHE A 43 -0.75 19.12 -0.88
N VAL A 44 -0.94 19.12 0.45
CA VAL A 44 0.17 19.16 1.42
C VAL A 44 1.09 17.96 1.22
N PHE A 45 0.51 16.79 0.98
CA PHE A 45 1.25 15.55 0.78
C PHE A 45 1.94 15.46 -0.58
N ASP A 46 1.37 16.01 -1.64
CA ASP A 46 2.05 16.10 -2.94
C ASP A 46 3.27 17.03 -2.86
N LEU A 47 3.12 18.16 -2.15
CA LEU A 47 4.24 19.09 -1.92
C LEU A 47 5.32 18.42 -1.07
N TYR A 48 4.94 17.70 -0.02
CA TYR A 48 5.86 16.91 0.79
C TYR A 48 6.60 15.87 -0.07
N GLU A 49 5.87 15.04 -0.83
CA GLU A 49 6.46 14.00 -1.69
C GLU A 49 7.38 14.60 -2.75
N ALA A 50 7.00 15.72 -3.38
CA ALA A 50 7.82 16.41 -4.36
C ALA A 50 9.11 16.97 -3.72
N LEU A 51 9.01 17.58 -2.54
CA LEU A 51 10.15 18.14 -1.83
C LEU A 51 11.12 17.04 -1.35
N THR A 52 10.61 15.99 -0.70
CA THR A 52 11.45 14.88 -0.26
C THR A 52 12.08 14.18 -1.45
N ASN A 53 11.33 13.97 -2.53
CA ASN A 53 11.89 13.35 -3.72
C ASN A 53 12.98 14.20 -4.39
N TRP A 54 12.85 15.53 -4.33
CA TRP A 54 13.89 16.43 -4.83
C TRP A 54 15.15 16.42 -3.97
N LEU A 55 15.00 16.30 -2.64
CA LEU A 55 16.10 16.31 -1.69
C LEU A 55 16.83 14.96 -1.56
N THR A 56 16.21 13.85 -1.97
CA THR A 56 16.79 12.51 -1.86
C THR A 56 17.54 12.12 -3.14
N PRO A 57 18.88 12.14 -3.14
CA PRO A 57 19.66 11.62 -4.25
C PRO A 57 19.54 10.09 -4.31
N GLY A 58 19.29 9.54 -5.51
CA GLY A 58 19.31 8.09 -5.74
C GLY A 58 17.95 7.39 -5.76
N LEU A 59 16.85 8.16 -5.74
CA LEU A 59 15.53 7.62 -6.07
C LEU A 59 15.56 6.96 -7.44
N ARG A 60 15.16 5.69 -7.47
CA ARG A 60 15.02 4.95 -8.72
C ARG A 60 13.56 4.63 -9.00
N ARG A 61 13.26 4.39 -10.28
CA ARG A 61 12.00 3.78 -10.70
C ARG A 61 12.03 2.28 -10.38
N LEU A 62 10.85 1.66 -10.40
CA LEU A 62 10.76 0.21 -10.49
C LEU A 62 11.50 -0.28 -11.75
N SER A 63 12.34 -1.29 -11.56
CA SER A 63 13.01 -2.01 -12.63
C SER A 63 12.01 -2.87 -13.41
N THR A 64 12.39 -3.28 -14.62
CA THR A 64 11.57 -4.18 -15.43
C THR A 64 11.31 -5.52 -14.73
N ARG A 65 12.26 -6.00 -13.90
CA ARG A 65 12.06 -7.21 -13.08
C ARG A 65 10.95 -7.01 -12.06
N GLU A 66 11.00 -5.92 -11.31
CA GLU A 66 10.01 -5.59 -10.27
C GLU A 66 8.63 -5.38 -10.87
N ILE A 67 8.51 -4.70 -12.02
CA ILE A 67 7.22 -4.54 -12.71
C ILE A 67 6.67 -5.89 -13.15
N ARG A 68 7.51 -6.78 -13.73
CA ARG A 68 7.07 -8.13 -14.13
C ARG A 68 6.65 -8.98 -12.93
N LEU A 69 7.26 -8.78 -11.78
CA LEU A 69 6.92 -9.47 -10.53
C LEU A 69 5.59 -8.97 -9.96
N LEU A 70 5.35 -7.66 -9.98
CA LEU A 70 4.17 -7.04 -9.39
C LEU A 70 2.93 -7.14 -10.29
N ARG A 71 3.09 -7.10 -11.62
CA ARG A 71 1.97 -7.08 -12.58
C ARG A 71 1.02 -8.28 -12.46
N PRO A 72 1.48 -9.52 -12.23
CA PRO A 72 0.59 -10.64 -11.93
C PRO A 72 -0.23 -10.44 -10.66
N ILE A 73 0.22 -9.67 -9.68
CA ILE A 73 -0.52 -9.46 -8.41
C ILE A 73 -1.52 -8.32 -8.59
N PHE A 74 -1.01 -7.14 -8.95
CA PHE A 74 -1.76 -5.88 -8.95
C PHE A 74 -2.43 -5.57 -10.31
N GLY A 75 -2.06 -6.24 -11.40
CA GLY A 75 -2.65 -5.97 -12.72
C GLY A 75 -2.40 -4.54 -13.17
N GLU A 76 -3.45 -3.75 -13.34
CA GLU A 76 -3.38 -2.32 -13.68
C GLU A 76 -3.96 -1.44 -12.54
N SER A 77 -4.10 -2.01 -11.33
CA SER A 77 -4.70 -1.32 -10.18
C SER A 77 -3.73 -0.37 -9.46
N VAL A 78 -2.46 -0.32 -9.89
CA VAL A 78 -1.42 0.58 -9.36
C VAL A 78 -0.68 1.34 -10.46
N PRO A 79 -0.24 2.59 -10.23
CA PRO A 79 0.45 3.39 -11.23
C PRO A 79 1.96 3.12 -11.24
N TYR A 80 2.40 2.00 -11.84
CA TYR A 80 3.81 1.57 -11.81
C TYR A 80 4.83 2.65 -12.20
N GLN A 81 4.53 3.52 -13.18
CA GLN A 81 5.47 4.56 -13.60
C GLN A 81 5.64 5.68 -12.57
N ARG A 82 4.74 5.79 -11.59
CA ARG A 82 4.80 6.77 -10.50
C ARG A 82 5.57 6.25 -9.30
N ILE A 83 5.64 4.94 -9.11
CA ILE A 83 6.33 4.34 -7.96
C ILE A 83 7.82 4.65 -8.00
N ARG A 84 8.36 5.09 -6.87
CA ARG A 84 9.79 5.32 -6.65
C ARG A 84 10.28 4.46 -5.50
N ILE A 85 11.52 4.04 -5.57
CA ILE A 85 12.20 3.33 -4.49
C ILE A 85 13.42 4.14 -4.08
N ASP A 86 13.51 4.43 -2.78
CA ASP A 86 14.70 4.92 -2.11
C ASP A 86 15.30 3.79 -1.26
N GLU A 87 16.42 3.21 -1.69
CA GLU A 87 17.13 2.16 -0.94
C GLU A 87 18.20 2.74 0.00
N ARG A 88 18.32 4.08 0.08
CA ARG A 88 19.32 4.80 0.86
C ARG A 88 18.69 5.76 1.87
N ALA A 89 17.39 5.61 2.14
CA ALA A 89 16.53 6.53 2.90
C ALA A 89 17.31 7.41 3.85
N HIS A 90 17.38 8.73 3.63
CA HIS A 90 18.12 9.62 4.53
C HIS A 90 17.35 9.96 5.82
N LEU A 91 16.06 9.61 5.89
CA LEU A 91 15.13 9.89 6.98
C LEU A 91 14.53 8.59 7.54
N GLY A 92 14.55 8.44 8.87
CA GLY A 92 14.10 7.26 9.62
C GLY A 92 15.25 6.59 10.42
N PRO A 93 14.96 5.82 11.48
CA PRO A 93 16.03 5.23 12.30
C PRO A 93 16.77 4.11 11.56
N ARG A 94 18.05 4.36 11.19
CA ARG A 94 19.00 3.42 10.56
C ARG A 94 19.07 2.04 11.20
N ARG A 95 18.86 1.95 12.52
CA ARG A 95 19.13 0.76 13.34
C ARG A 95 18.19 -0.42 13.05
N TYR A 96 17.05 -0.18 12.41
CA TYR A 96 16.00 -1.21 12.24
C TYR A 96 15.70 -1.56 10.78
N ARG A 97 16.40 -0.96 9.81
CA ARG A 97 16.15 -1.15 8.37
C ARG A 97 14.66 -1.02 7.98
N PHE A 98 13.94 -0.09 8.60
CA PHE A 98 12.52 0.12 8.32
C PHE A 98 12.30 0.46 6.85
N LEU A 99 11.38 -0.27 6.22
CA LEU A 99 10.74 0.17 5.00
C LEU A 99 9.43 0.89 5.37
N TYR A 100 9.13 1.97 4.65
CA TYR A 100 7.86 2.65 4.76
C TYR A 100 7.49 3.35 3.45
N VAL A 101 6.20 3.38 3.14
CA VAL A 101 5.67 4.08 1.97
C VAL A 101 5.25 5.51 2.34
N SER A 102 5.83 6.46 1.62
CA SER A 102 5.37 7.85 1.51
C SER A 102 4.62 8.00 0.19
N PHE A 103 3.32 7.74 0.17
CA PHE A 103 2.46 7.90 -1.02
C PHE A 103 2.84 6.99 -2.20
N HIS A 104 3.63 7.46 -3.17
CA HIS A 104 4.18 6.65 -4.27
C HIS A 104 5.65 6.26 -4.07
N THR A 105 6.33 6.82 -3.06
CA THR A 105 7.73 6.52 -2.76
C THR A 105 7.83 5.47 -1.67
N ILE A 106 8.48 4.34 -1.97
CA ILE A 106 8.86 3.30 -1.01
C ILE A 106 10.27 3.64 -0.51
N ASN A 107 10.41 3.88 0.79
CA ASN A 107 11.68 4.28 1.42
C ASN A 107 12.20 3.11 2.25
N GLY A 108 13.50 2.81 2.16
CA GLY A 108 14.14 1.74 2.91
C GLY A 108 15.64 1.95 3.09
N TRP A 109 16.21 1.20 4.04
CA TRP A 109 17.66 1.17 4.29
C TRP A 109 18.26 -0.14 3.75
N GLY A 110 18.62 -0.12 2.47
CA GLY A 110 19.17 -1.26 1.73
C GLY A 110 18.19 -1.91 0.76
N PRO A 111 18.61 -3.01 0.09
CA PRO A 111 17.79 -3.67 -0.90
C PRO A 111 16.51 -4.23 -0.29
N CYS A 112 15.39 -4.00 -0.99
CA CYS A 112 14.08 -4.54 -0.65
C CYS A 112 13.97 -5.98 -1.16
N SER A 113 13.52 -6.91 -0.31
CA SER A 113 13.22 -8.27 -0.76
C SER A 113 11.96 -8.28 -1.62
N ASP A 114 11.81 -9.26 -2.52
CA ASP A 114 10.62 -9.34 -3.37
C ASP A 114 9.29 -9.45 -2.56
N PRO A 115 9.19 -10.26 -1.47
CA PRO A 115 8.01 -10.25 -0.61
C PRO A 115 7.72 -8.88 0.03
N THR A 116 8.76 -8.24 0.58
CA THR A 116 8.61 -6.91 1.18
C THR A 116 8.18 -5.88 0.13
N LEU A 117 8.69 -5.95 -1.10
CA LEU A 117 8.26 -5.06 -2.17
C LEU A 117 6.77 -5.22 -2.48
N VAL A 118 6.26 -6.46 -2.47
CA VAL A 118 4.82 -6.72 -2.63
C VAL A 118 4.03 -6.05 -1.52
N HIS A 119 4.45 -6.21 -0.26
CA HIS A 119 3.84 -5.54 0.91
C HIS A 119 3.76 -4.02 0.74
N GLU A 120 4.89 -3.39 0.47
CA GLU A 120 4.96 -1.93 0.32
C GLU A 120 4.09 -1.43 -0.85
N VAL A 121 4.00 -2.19 -1.95
CA VAL A 121 3.13 -1.82 -3.08
C VAL A 121 1.63 -1.94 -2.72
N VAL A 122 1.24 -2.75 -1.72
CA VAL A 122 -0.12 -2.70 -1.17
C VAL A 122 -0.39 -1.36 -0.49
N HIS A 123 0.58 -0.75 0.20
CA HIS A 123 0.38 0.59 0.75
C HIS A 123 0.26 1.67 -0.35
N VAL A 124 1.02 1.54 -1.45
CA VAL A 124 0.81 2.40 -2.63
C VAL A 124 -0.60 2.20 -3.20
N TRP A 125 -1.06 0.95 -3.30
CA TRP A 125 -2.42 0.63 -3.73
C TRP A 125 -3.46 1.29 -2.79
N GLN A 126 -3.29 1.17 -1.48
CA GLN A 126 -4.17 1.80 -0.49
C GLN A 126 -4.19 3.32 -0.67
N TYR A 127 -3.03 3.96 -0.90
CA TYR A 127 -2.96 5.39 -1.15
C TYR A 127 -3.75 5.80 -2.40
N VAL A 128 -3.51 5.15 -3.54
CA VAL A 128 -4.14 5.56 -4.80
C VAL A 128 -5.66 5.31 -4.79
N HIS A 129 -6.14 4.32 -4.03
CA HIS A 129 -7.58 3.98 -3.94
C HIS A 129 -8.32 4.69 -2.82
N PHE A 130 -7.71 4.90 -1.66
CA PHE A 130 -8.36 5.49 -0.48
C PHE A 130 -7.86 6.89 -0.09
N GLY A 131 -6.73 7.33 -0.67
CA GLY A 131 -6.08 8.59 -0.33
C GLY A 131 -5.16 8.47 0.89
N ALA A 132 -4.70 9.60 1.38
CA ALA A 132 -3.70 9.65 2.46
C ALA A 132 -4.16 9.06 3.81
N ILE A 133 -5.45 8.72 3.97
CA ILE A 133 -5.99 8.07 5.17
C ILE A 133 -5.36 6.71 5.45
N TYR A 134 -4.67 6.11 4.47
CA TYR A 134 -3.97 4.85 4.70
C TYR A 134 -2.89 4.95 5.77
N ILE A 135 -2.21 6.11 5.87
CA ILE A 135 -1.11 6.33 6.82
C ILE A 135 -1.61 6.19 8.27
N PRO A 136 -2.59 6.99 8.74
CA PRO A 136 -3.06 6.87 10.12
C PRO A 136 -3.68 5.49 10.41
N ARG A 137 -4.31 4.84 9.41
CA ARG A 137 -4.90 3.50 9.58
C ARG A 137 -3.85 2.40 9.71
N ALA A 138 -2.81 2.41 8.89
CA ALA A 138 -1.69 1.47 9.00
C ALA A 138 -0.96 1.66 10.35
N LEU A 139 -0.66 2.90 10.74
CA LEU A 139 -0.03 3.21 12.03
C LEU A 139 -0.91 2.83 13.23
N ALA A 140 -2.24 2.99 13.13
CA ALA A 140 -3.16 2.53 14.17
C ALA A 140 -3.20 1.00 14.25
N ALA A 141 -3.16 0.30 13.11
CA ALA A 141 -3.13 -1.16 13.06
C ALA A 141 -1.93 -1.73 13.81
N GLN A 142 -0.73 -1.16 13.60
CA GLN A 142 0.51 -1.56 14.30
C GLN A 142 0.41 -1.50 15.84
N ARG A 143 -0.55 -0.74 16.38
CA ARG A 143 -0.78 -0.59 17.83
C ARG A 143 -1.86 -1.52 18.37
N THR A 144 -2.56 -2.25 17.51
CA THR A 144 -3.56 -3.24 17.94
C THR A 144 -2.88 -4.53 18.39
N ALA A 145 -3.59 -5.34 19.19
CA ALA A 145 -3.06 -6.65 19.61
C ALA A 145 -2.84 -7.61 18.43
N ALA A 146 -3.70 -7.55 17.40
CA ALA A 146 -3.53 -8.34 16.18
C ALA A 146 -2.37 -7.80 15.33
N GLY A 147 -2.26 -6.47 15.21
CA GLY A 147 -1.19 -5.84 14.42
C GLY A 147 -1.22 -6.32 12.98
N TYR A 148 -0.14 -7.00 12.62
CA TYR A 148 0.12 -7.63 11.32
C TYR A 148 -0.57 -9.00 11.17
N ASP A 149 -0.82 -9.70 12.27
CA ASP A 149 -1.40 -11.04 12.27
C ASP A 149 -2.86 -11.01 11.83
N TYR A 150 -3.14 -11.53 10.63
CA TYR A 150 -4.50 -11.63 10.09
C TYR A 150 -5.27 -12.87 10.58
N GLY A 151 -4.69 -13.69 11.47
CA GLY A 151 -5.34 -14.86 12.07
C GLY A 151 -5.22 -16.14 11.25
N GLY A 152 -4.25 -16.22 10.33
CA GLY A 152 -3.96 -17.41 9.53
C GLY A 152 -5.18 -17.94 8.75
N PRO A 153 -5.34 -19.28 8.62
CA PRO A 153 -6.46 -19.86 7.87
C PRO A 153 -7.85 -19.43 8.37
N SER A 154 -8.04 -19.33 9.69
CA SER A 154 -9.32 -18.91 10.28
C SER A 154 -9.67 -17.48 9.92
N GLY A 155 -8.67 -16.58 9.91
CA GLY A 155 -8.85 -15.20 9.48
C GLY A 155 -9.24 -15.07 8.01
N LEU A 156 -8.58 -15.83 7.13
CA LEU A 156 -8.92 -15.87 5.69
C LEU A 156 -10.35 -16.39 5.45
N GLN A 157 -10.80 -17.38 6.23
CA GLN A 157 -12.16 -17.92 6.15
C GLN A 157 -13.22 -16.94 6.66
N ALA A 158 -12.92 -16.19 7.72
CA ALA A 158 -13.86 -15.24 8.34
C ALA A 158 -14.05 -13.98 7.48
N ALA A 159 -13.01 -13.52 6.79
CA ALA A 159 -13.10 -12.37 5.90
C ALA A 159 -13.90 -12.70 4.64
N ARG A 160 -14.63 -11.71 4.11
CA ARG A 160 -15.37 -11.74 2.84
C ARG A 160 -14.72 -10.92 1.73
N SER A 161 -13.87 -9.97 2.09
CA SER A 161 -13.10 -9.14 1.17
C SER A 161 -11.78 -8.71 1.79
N LEU A 162 -10.88 -8.17 0.98
CA LEU A 162 -9.61 -7.64 1.50
C LEU A 162 -9.84 -6.47 2.49
N GLU A 163 -10.91 -5.70 2.34
CA GLU A 163 -11.24 -4.56 3.21
C GLU A 163 -11.79 -4.96 4.59
N ASP A 164 -12.03 -6.24 4.84
CA ASP A 164 -12.37 -6.75 6.19
C ASP A 164 -11.13 -6.85 7.10
N PHE A 165 -9.94 -6.72 6.53
CA PHE A 165 -8.67 -6.67 7.25
C PHE A 165 -8.25 -5.24 7.56
N ASN A 166 -7.43 -5.06 8.60
CA ASN A 166 -6.74 -3.78 8.78
C ASN A 166 -5.68 -3.56 7.69
N TYR A 167 -5.17 -2.34 7.55
CA TYR A 167 -4.32 -2.00 6.41
C TYR A 167 -2.95 -2.71 6.39
N GLU A 168 -2.41 -3.10 7.54
CA GLU A 168 -1.19 -3.92 7.59
C GLU A 168 -1.50 -5.38 7.24
N GLN A 169 -2.59 -5.92 7.80
CA GLN A 169 -3.07 -7.27 7.46
C GLN A 169 -3.41 -7.41 5.98
N MET A 170 -3.97 -6.38 5.33
CA MET A 170 -4.19 -6.38 3.88
C MET A 170 -2.89 -6.59 3.11
N ALA A 171 -1.81 -5.95 3.56
CA ALA A 171 -0.50 -6.05 2.94
C ALA A 171 0.11 -7.44 3.18
N ASP A 172 0.03 -7.95 4.42
CA ASP A 172 0.51 -9.29 4.77
C ASP A 172 -0.24 -10.43 4.09
N VAL A 173 -1.56 -10.32 3.90
CA VAL A 173 -2.35 -11.32 3.16
C VAL A 173 -1.84 -11.44 1.72
N ILE A 174 -1.53 -10.31 1.08
CA ILE A 174 -1.05 -10.29 -0.31
C ILE A 174 0.42 -10.68 -0.39
N GLU A 175 1.24 -10.29 0.59
CA GLU A 175 2.62 -10.76 0.73
C GLU A 175 2.67 -12.28 0.91
N ASP A 176 1.84 -12.86 1.79
CA ASP A 176 1.81 -14.31 2.02
C ASP A 176 1.33 -15.09 0.78
N ALA A 177 0.35 -14.55 0.04
CA ALA A 177 -0.03 -15.11 -1.24
C ALA A 177 1.15 -15.15 -2.22
N PHE A 178 1.93 -14.07 -2.31
CA PHE A 178 3.15 -14.02 -3.11
C PHE A 178 4.21 -15.01 -2.61
N ARG A 179 4.42 -15.07 -1.29
CA ARG A 179 5.40 -15.97 -0.67
C ARG A 179 5.12 -17.42 -1.03
N LEU A 180 3.88 -17.87 -0.82
CA LEU A 180 3.45 -19.23 -1.12
C LEU A 180 3.58 -19.56 -2.62
N ALA A 181 3.20 -18.63 -3.50
CA ALA A 181 3.31 -18.81 -4.94
C ALA A 181 4.76 -18.92 -5.44
N ASN A 182 5.74 -18.48 -4.64
CA ASN A 182 7.16 -18.46 -5.00
C ASN A 182 8.04 -19.33 -4.08
N GLY A 183 7.43 -20.22 -3.28
CA GLY A 183 8.14 -21.18 -2.44
C GLY A 183 8.78 -20.60 -1.16
N TYR A 184 8.44 -19.36 -0.80
CA TYR A 184 8.79 -18.78 0.49
C TYR A 184 7.82 -19.27 1.59
N PRO A 185 8.27 -19.34 2.85
CA PRO A 185 7.36 -19.56 3.96
C PRO A 185 6.43 -18.35 4.12
N ALA A 186 5.14 -18.63 4.33
CA ALA A 186 4.18 -17.62 4.77
C ALA A 186 4.52 -17.16 6.20
N GLN A 187 4.14 -15.94 6.53
CA GLN A 187 4.37 -15.32 7.83
C GLN A 187 3.37 -15.84 8.86
N TRP A 188 2.09 -15.94 8.47
CA TRP A 188 0.99 -16.22 9.41
C TRP A 188 0.28 -17.55 9.17
N ILE A 189 0.70 -18.30 8.16
CA ILE A 189 0.33 -19.71 7.96
C ILE A 189 1.59 -20.55 8.09
N GLY A 190 1.60 -21.47 9.05
CA GLY A 190 2.76 -22.32 9.28
C GLY A 190 3.16 -23.12 8.04
N GLY A 191 4.41 -22.98 7.61
CA GLY A 191 5.01 -23.81 6.55
C GLY A 191 5.13 -23.13 5.18
N ARG A 192 5.43 -23.95 4.16
CA ARG A 192 5.63 -23.57 2.74
C ARG A 192 4.60 -24.21 1.81
N THR A 193 3.39 -24.50 2.31
CA THR A 193 2.44 -25.32 1.57
C THR A 193 1.69 -24.48 0.54
N ALA A 194 2.06 -24.62 -0.73
CA ALA A 194 1.32 -24.05 -1.86
C ALA A 194 -0.17 -24.46 -1.86
N GLU A 195 -0.54 -25.53 -1.15
CA GLU A 195 -1.92 -25.96 -0.88
C GLU A 195 -2.78 -24.87 -0.21
N ALA A 196 -2.18 -23.96 0.55
CA ALA A 196 -2.91 -22.85 1.19
C ALA A 196 -3.17 -21.68 0.22
N LEU A 197 -2.44 -21.59 -0.90
CA LEU A 197 -2.52 -20.48 -1.85
C LEU A 197 -3.93 -20.22 -2.40
N PRO A 198 -4.77 -21.23 -2.71
CA PRO A 198 -6.15 -21.00 -3.17
C PRO A 198 -7.00 -20.16 -2.22
N ASN A 199 -6.72 -20.20 -0.90
CA ASN A 199 -7.44 -19.41 0.10
C ASN A 199 -7.21 -17.90 -0.06
N TYR A 200 -6.19 -17.49 -0.81
CA TYR A 200 -5.82 -16.09 -1.04
C TYR A 200 -6.39 -15.50 -2.33
N TYR A 201 -6.83 -16.34 -3.27
CA TYR A 201 -7.16 -15.90 -4.63
C TYR A 201 -8.27 -14.85 -4.67
N ARG A 202 -9.26 -14.92 -3.77
CA ARG A 202 -10.32 -13.91 -3.71
C ARG A 202 -9.75 -12.54 -3.35
N PHE A 203 -8.84 -12.46 -2.39
CA PHE A 203 -8.23 -11.20 -1.96
C PHE A 203 -7.29 -10.62 -3.02
N MET A 204 -6.52 -11.49 -3.70
CA MET A 204 -5.72 -11.08 -4.86
C MET A 204 -6.62 -10.54 -5.98
N TYR A 205 -7.77 -11.16 -6.21
CA TYR A 205 -8.75 -10.69 -7.18
C TYR A 205 -9.34 -9.32 -6.78
N ASP A 206 -9.78 -9.14 -5.53
CA ASP A 206 -10.30 -7.85 -5.03
C ASP A 206 -9.31 -6.71 -5.28
N LEU A 207 -8.04 -6.95 -4.99
CA LEU A 207 -6.95 -5.99 -5.19
C LEU A 207 -6.68 -5.70 -6.68
N ARG A 208 -6.64 -6.75 -7.52
CA ARG A 208 -6.33 -6.63 -8.96
C ARG A 208 -7.49 -6.02 -9.75
N ALA A 209 -8.72 -6.37 -9.41
CA ALA A 209 -9.92 -5.95 -10.13
C ALA A 209 -10.29 -4.48 -9.90
N ARG A 210 -9.73 -3.85 -8.85
CA ARG A 210 -10.04 -2.45 -8.54
C ARG A 210 -9.46 -1.51 -9.58
N VAL A 211 -10.35 -0.73 -10.20
CA VAL A 211 -9.98 0.21 -11.27
C VAL A 211 -9.16 1.36 -10.71
N LEU A 212 -7.94 1.56 -11.23
CA LEU A 212 -7.09 2.70 -10.89
C LEU A 212 -7.83 4.02 -11.22
N PRO A 213 -7.97 4.95 -10.25
CA PRO A 213 -8.65 6.22 -10.50
C PRO A 213 -7.95 7.00 -11.61
N ALA A 214 -8.73 7.67 -12.47
CA ALA A 214 -8.21 8.37 -13.65
C ALA A 214 -7.13 9.41 -13.32
N ALA A 215 -7.18 10.04 -12.14
CA ALA A 215 -6.16 10.98 -11.67
C ALA A 215 -4.75 10.36 -11.50
N TYR A 216 -4.69 9.03 -11.35
CA TYR A 216 -3.45 8.26 -11.18
C TYR A 216 -2.96 7.55 -12.44
N ARG A 217 -3.74 7.56 -13.52
CA ARG A 217 -3.31 7.03 -14.83
C ARG A 217 -2.22 7.88 -15.47
#